data_AF-A0A7J4L704-F1
#
_entry.id   AF-A0A7J4L704-F1
#
_cell.length_a   1.000
_cell.length_b   1.000
_cell.length_c   1.000
_cell.angle_alpha   90.00
_cell.angle_beta   90.00
_cell.angle_gamma   90.00
#
_symmetry.space_group_name_H-M   'P 1'
#
loop_
_entity.id
_entity.type
_entity.pdbx_description
1 polymer ?
#
loop_
_entity_poly.entity_id
_entity_poly.type
_entity_poly.pdbx_seq_one_letter_code
_entity_poly.pdbx_strand_id
1 'polypeptide(L)'
;MEETIERKVIELVAADRIDVPISSMSSKLKRRKPKMAQGIDIEFGQRYNGDRVFAYIKDEDEMKARGVKEGIVKFAEEFPKYAAILKGYIEEQRTIRERYLVYGMREGCLVTADDYRGIMMNLGFTEATSERLYPELMNISRKLRKKRDEGIRSILIEQVI
;
A
#
# COMPACT_ATOMS: atom_id res chain seq x y z
N MET A 1 21.92 -6.58 5.32
CA MET A 1 20.51 -7.00 5.15
C MET A 1 19.54 -5.97 5.72
N GLU A 2 19.79 -5.42 6.92
CA GLU A 2 18.89 -4.42 7.52
C GLU A 2 18.93 -3.07 6.79
N GLU A 3 20.11 -2.57 6.40
CA GLU A 3 20.24 -1.33 5.59
C GLU A 3 19.46 -1.39 4.26
N THR A 4 19.31 -2.59 3.70
CA THR A 4 18.55 -2.77 2.45
C THR A 4 17.04 -2.72 2.65
N ILE A 5 16.53 -3.09 3.84
CA ILE A 5 15.08 -3.02 4.13
C ILE A 5 14.71 -1.58 4.49
N GLU A 6 15.48 -0.92 5.37
CA GLU A 6 15.23 0.48 5.73
C GLU A 6 15.19 1.37 4.49
N ARG A 7 16.18 1.24 3.59
CA ARG A 7 16.21 2.01 2.35
C ARG A 7 14.96 1.77 1.50
N LYS A 8 14.52 0.51 1.33
CA LYS A 8 13.32 0.18 0.56
C LYS A 8 12.05 0.77 1.17
N VAL A 9 11.92 0.75 2.50
CA VAL A 9 10.78 1.35 3.21
C VAL A 9 10.79 2.87 3.05
N ILE A 10 11.96 3.51 3.14
CA ILE A 10 12.10 4.96 2.93
C ILE A 10 11.74 5.35 1.50
N GLU A 11 12.22 4.58 0.53
CA GLU A 11 11.86 4.74 -0.88
C GLU A 11 10.34 4.63 -1.08
N LEU A 12 9.68 3.68 -0.41
CA LEU A 12 8.22 3.53 -0.45
C LEU A 12 7.49 4.72 0.19
N VAL A 13 7.97 5.21 1.35
CA VAL A 13 7.43 6.42 2.00
C VAL A 13 7.59 7.65 1.11
N ALA A 14 8.77 7.83 0.51
CA ALA A 14 9.06 8.94 -0.39
C ALA A 14 8.18 8.88 -1.65
N ALA A 15 8.06 7.70 -2.25
CA ALA A 15 7.19 7.46 -3.39
C ALA A 15 5.73 7.79 -3.07
N ASP A 16 5.22 7.38 -1.91
CA ASP A 16 3.83 7.69 -1.56
C ASP A 16 3.60 9.18 -1.31
N ARG A 17 4.57 9.88 -0.69
CA ARG A 17 4.51 11.33 -0.50
C ARG A 17 4.59 12.13 -1.79
N ILE A 18 5.28 11.60 -2.81
CA ILE A 18 5.29 12.17 -4.16
C ILE A 18 3.99 11.82 -4.89
N ASP A 19 3.46 10.60 -4.75
CA ASP A 19 2.27 10.17 -5.49
C ASP A 19 1.08 11.09 -5.24
N VAL A 20 0.83 11.48 -3.98
CA VAL A 20 -0.32 12.33 -3.63
C VAL A 20 -0.39 13.63 -4.46
N PRO A 21 0.67 14.48 -4.49
CA PRO A 21 0.64 15.71 -5.27
C PRO A 21 0.57 15.50 -6.79
N ILE A 22 1.07 14.39 -7.32
CA ILE A 22 1.08 14.12 -8.78
C ILE A 22 0.13 12.98 -9.19
N SER A 23 -0.86 12.66 -8.35
CA SER A 23 -1.68 11.45 -8.47
C SER A 23 -2.52 11.40 -9.76
N SER A 24 -2.79 12.55 -10.38
CA SER A 24 -3.44 12.68 -11.69
C SER A 24 -2.49 12.46 -12.87
N MET A 25 -1.17 12.56 -12.66
CA MET A 25 -0.16 12.54 -13.71
C MET A 25 0.77 11.31 -13.66
N SER A 26 0.85 10.58 -12.54
CA SER A 26 1.86 9.53 -12.35
C SER A 26 1.29 8.10 -12.34
N SER A 27 0.72 7.69 -13.48
CA SER A 27 0.32 6.28 -13.70
C SER A 27 1.49 5.29 -13.49
N LYS A 28 2.73 5.72 -13.75
CA LYS A 28 3.96 4.95 -13.50
C LYS A 28 4.19 4.67 -12.01
N LEU A 29 3.93 5.65 -11.15
CA LEU A 29 4.22 5.56 -9.71
C LEU A 29 3.17 4.67 -9.02
N LYS A 30 1.89 4.82 -9.39
CA LYS A 30 0.81 3.91 -8.97
C LYS A 30 1.09 2.44 -9.30
N ARG A 31 1.69 2.15 -10.47
CA ARG A 31 2.06 0.78 -10.88
C ARG A 31 3.32 0.26 -10.18
N ARG A 32 4.21 1.14 -9.73
CA ARG A 32 5.48 0.77 -9.09
C ARG A 32 5.35 0.55 -7.60
N LYS A 33 4.52 1.31 -6.88
CA LYS A 33 4.35 1.17 -5.43
C LYS A 33 4.06 -0.27 -4.97
N PRO A 34 3.15 -1.02 -5.61
CA PRO A 34 2.92 -2.42 -5.23
C PRO A 34 4.16 -3.29 -5.40
N LYS A 35 4.94 -3.09 -6.47
CA LYS A 35 6.20 -3.82 -6.71
C LYS A 35 7.28 -3.47 -5.68
N MET A 36 7.36 -2.20 -5.29
CA MET A 36 8.27 -1.75 -4.23
C MET A 36 7.89 -2.37 -2.88
N ALA A 37 6.59 -2.41 -2.57
CA ALA A 37 6.07 -3.03 -1.36
C ALA A 37 6.32 -4.55 -1.33
N GLN A 38 6.06 -5.26 -2.42
CA GLN A 38 6.34 -6.69 -2.55
C GLN A 38 7.85 -7.01 -2.48
N GLY A 39 8.71 -6.06 -2.82
CA GLY A 39 10.17 -6.23 -2.71
C GLY A 39 10.73 -6.02 -1.31
N ILE A 40 9.90 -5.65 -0.32
CA ILE A 40 10.28 -5.53 1.08
C ILE A 40 10.06 -6.90 1.73
N ASP A 41 11.17 -7.55 2.06
CA ASP A 41 11.19 -8.91 2.60
C ASP A 41 11.04 -8.87 4.12
N ILE A 42 9.79 -8.98 4.58
CA ILE A 42 9.43 -9.05 6.01
C ILE A 42 8.60 -10.32 6.18
N GLU A 43 9.01 -11.21 7.08
CA GLU A 43 8.25 -12.42 7.34
C GLU A 43 6.91 -12.11 8.02
N PHE A 44 5.93 -12.97 7.79
CA PHE A 44 4.63 -12.83 8.44
C PHE A 44 4.75 -12.90 9.97
N GLY A 45 4.07 -12.00 10.67
CA GLY A 45 4.16 -11.88 12.13
C GLY A 45 5.42 -11.16 12.63
N GLN A 46 6.37 -10.83 11.76
CA GLN A 46 7.52 -10.02 12.12
C GLN A 46 7.26 -8.53 11.90
N ARG A 47 7.94 -7.73 12.72
CA ARG A 47 7.98 -6.28 12.60
C ARG A 47 9.41 -5.84 12.38
N TYR A 48 9.64 -5.17 11.26
CA TYR A 48 10.88 -4.46 11.01
C TYR A 48 10.85 -3.12 11.77
N ASN A 49 11.87 -2.88 12.59
CA ASN A 49 12.09 -1.63 13.30
C ASN A 49 13.50 -1.13 13.00
N GLY A 50 13.63 -0.26 11.99
CA GLY A 50 14.89 0.40 11.66
C GLY A 50 15.08 1.70 12.44
N ASP A 51 16.15 2.42 12.08
CA ASP A 51 16.50 3.67 12.74
C ASP A 51 15.48 4.76 12.45
N ARG A 52 15.08 4.91 11.18
CA ARG A 52 14.16 5.98 10.74
C ARG A 52 12.75 5.49 10.44
N VAL A 53 12.57 4.19 10.23
CA VAL A 53 11.33 3.61 9.70
C VAL A 53 10.90 2.34 10.42
N PHE A 54 9.64 2.00 10.26
CA PHE A 54 9.11 0.70 10.66
C PHE A 54 8.24 0.13 9.56
N ALA A 55 8.13 -1.19 9.53
CA ALA A 55 7.20 -1.89 8.65
C ALA A 55 6.79 -3.25 9.24
N TYR A 56 5.58 -3.71 8.95
CA TYR A 56 5.08 -5.03 9.34
C TYR A 56 3.96 -5.49 8.42
N ILE A 57 3.70 -6.80 8.38
CA ILE A 57 2.60 -7.37 7.61
C ILE A 57 1.37 -7.51 8.52
N LYS A 58 0.20 -7.14 8.00
CA LYS A 58 -1.10 -7.29 8.64
C LYS A 58 -2.04 -8.02 7.69
N ASP A 59 -2.78 -8.99 8.20
CA ASP A 59 -3.90 -9.61 7.47
C ASP A 59 -5.20 -8.86 7.77
N GLU A 60 -6.02 -8.66 6.74
CA GLU A 60 -7.40 -8.22 6.88
C GLU A 60 -8.31 -9.15 6.05
N ASP A 61 -9.39 -9.62 6.67
CA ASP A 61 -10.42 -10.40 6.00
C ASP A 61 -11.44 -9.42 5.40
N GLU A 62 -11.51 -9.30 4.07
CA GLU A 62 -12.48 -8.43 3.41
C GLU A 62 -13.58 -9.25 2.70
N MET A 63 -14.83 -9.14 3.16
CA MET A 63 -15.96 -9.76 2.48
C MET A 63 -16.33 -8.99 1.21
N LYS A 64 -15.83 -9.40 0.05
CA LYS A 64 -16.23 -8.84 -1.25
C LYS A 64 -17.41 -9.60 -1.86
N ALA A 65 -18.57 -8.93 -1.98
CA ALA A 65 -19.74 -9.49 -2.68
C ALA A 65 -20.51 -8.40 -3.44
N ARG A 66 -20.12 -8.13 -4.70
CA ARG A 66 -20.91 -7.23 -5.57
C ARG A 66 -21.58 -7.87 -6.79
N GLY A 67 -21.25 -9.10 -7.19
CA GLY A 67 -21.91 -9.76 -8.34
C GLY A 67 -22.67 -11.05 -8.02
N VAL A 68 -22.27 -11.78 -6.97
CA VAL A 68 -22.75 -13.16 -6.73
C VAL A 68 -24.06 -13.19 -5.91
N LYS A 69 -24.49 -12.06 -5.32
CA LYS A 69 -25.72 -12.01 -4.51
C LYS A 69 -26.97 -12.36 -5.33
N GLU A 70 -27.10 -11.83 -6.53
CA GLU A 70 -28.29 -12.06 -7.37
C GLU A 70 -28.37 -13.51 -7.86
N GLY A 71 -27.23 -14.13 -8.18
CA GLY A 71 -27.17 -15.56 -8.54
C GLY A 71 -27.52 -16.48 -7.38
N ILE A 72 -27.06 -16.16 -6.15
CA ILE A 72 -27.42 -16.90 -4.94
C ILE A 72 -28.91 -16.77 -4.64
N VAL A 73 -29.49 -15.58 -4.82
CA VAL A 73 -30.93 -15.35 -4.59
C VAL A 73 -31.76 -16.20 -5.56
N LYS A 74 -31.45 -16.17 -6.87
CA LYS A 74 -32.16 -16.99 -7.87
C LYS A 74 -31.99 -18.50 -7.61
N PHE A 75 -30.78 -18.94 -7.25
CA PHE A 75 -30.54 -20.34 -6.89
C PHE A 75 -31.31 -20.76 -5.63
N ALA A 76 -31.42 -19.88 -4.63
CA ALA A 76 -32.15 -20.16 -3.41
C ALA A 76 -33.67 -20.25 -3.62
N GLU A 77 -34.20 -19.50 -4.59
CA GLU A 77 -35.60 -19.59 -5.03
C GLU A 77 -35.89 -20.92 -5.74
N GLU A 78 -34.97 -21.38 -6.59
CA GLU A 78 -35.15 -22.59 -7.40
C GLU A 78 -34.84 -23.88 -6.60
N PHE A 79 -33.92 -23.82 -5.65
CA PHE A 79 -33.45 -24.97 -4.86
C PHE A 79 -33.35 -24.70 -3.35
N PRO A 80 -34.49 -24.46 -2.66
CA PRO A 80 -34.50 -24.00 -1.26
C PRO A 80 -33.88 -25.00 -0.26
N LYS A 81 -33.96 -26.32 -0.54
CA LYS A 81 -33.33 -27.36 0.30
C LYS A 81 -31.79 -27.28 0.32
N TYR A 82 -31.18 -26.83 -0.78
CA TYR A 82 -29.73 -26.79 -0.95
C TYR A 82 -29.15 -25.39 -0.74
N ALA A 83 -30.01 -24.37 -0.69
CA ALA A 83 -29.64 -22.98 -0.49
C ALA A 83 -28.80 -22.76 0.78
N ALA A 84 -29.18 -23.39 1.89
CA ALA A 84 -28.45 -23.28 3.17
C ALA A 84 -27.05 -23.89 3.11
N ILE A 85 -26.89 -25.01 2.40
CA ILE A 85 -25.61 -25.71 2.21
C ILE A 85 -24.70 -24.89 1.29
N LEU A 86 -25.23 -24.42 0.16
CA LEU A 86 -24.48 -23.57 -0.76
C LEU A 86 -24.04 -22.26 -0.10
N LYS A 87 -24.90 -21.66 0.73
CA LYS A 87 -24.57 -20.46 1.49
C LYS A 87 -23.42 -20.72 2.47
N GLY A 88 -23.42 -21.86 3.17
CA GLY A 88 -22.32 -22.29 4.02
C GLY A 88 -21.00 -22.41 3.26
N TYR A 89 -20.99 -23.11 2.11
CA TYR A 89 -19.78 -23.23 1.28
C TYR A 89 -19.31 -21.89 0.72
N ILE A 90 -20.23 -21.02 0.32
CA ILE A 90 -19.90 -19.69 -0.20
C ILE A 90 -19.33 -18.82 0.92
N GLU A 91 -19.87 -18.87 2.13
CA GLU A 91 -19.34 -18.13 3.29
C GLU A 91 -17.96 -18.65 3.70
N GLU A 92 -17.75 -19.96 3.66
CA GLU A 92 -16.45 -20.60 3.91
C GLU A 92 -15.40 -20.22 2.86
N GLN A 93 -15.79 -20.16 1.58
CA GLN A 93 -14.92 -19.79 0.45
C GLN A 93 -14.77 -18.27 0.23
N ARG A 94 -15.63 -17.42 0.83
CA ARG A 94 -15.62 -15.95 0.61
C ARG A 94 -14.61 -15.19 1.44
N THR A 95 -13.85 -15.87 2.28
CA THR A 95 -12.83 -15.21 3.11
C THR A 95 -11.57 -15.04 2.27
N ILE A 96 -11.53 -13.98 1.46
CA ILE A 96 -10.26 -13.55 0.85
C ILE A 96 -9.45 -12.92 1.97
N ARG A 97 -8.33 -13.56 2.29
CA ARG A 97 -7.34 -13.01 3.21
C ARG A 97 -6.49 -12.02 2.44
N GLU A 98 -6.64 -10.74 2.72
CA GLU A 98 -5.82 -9.70 2.12
C GLU A 98 -4.62 -9.42 3.03
N ARG A 99 -3.41 -9.48 2.46
CA ARG A 99 -2.18 -9.14 3.18
C ARG A 99 -1.77 -7.72 2.86
N TYR A 100 -1.55 -6.93 3.90
CA TYR A 100 -1.14 -5.54 3.83
C TYR A 100 0.26 -5.35 4.41
N LEU A 101 1.13 -4.65 3.68
CA LEU A 101 2.33 -4.07 4.27
C LEU A 101 1.94 -2.74 4.91
N VAL A 102 2.08 -2.66 6.23
CA VAL A 102 1.94 -1.41 7.00
C VAL A 102 3.32 -0.83 7.23
N TYR A 103 3.51 0.46 6.93
CA TYR A 103 4.81 1.12 6.99
C TYR A 103 4.70 2.59 7.37
N GLY A 104 5.79 3.15 7.90
CA GLY A 104 5.84 4.56 8.29
C GLY A 104 7.21 5.03 8.72
N MET A 105 7.32 6.34 8.97
CA MET A 105 8.49 6.95 9.61
C MET A 105 8.32 6.89 11.13
N ARG A 106 9.42 6.66 11.86
CA ARG A 106 9.45 6.84 13.31
C ARG A 106 9.25 8.31 13.67
N GLU A 107 8.78 8.55 14.89
CA GLU A 107 8.61 9.90 15.41
C GLU A 107 9.94 10.66 15.40
N GLY A 108 9.92 11.93 14.99
CA GLY A 108 11.12 12.76 14.82
C GLY A 108 11.94 12.46 13.55
N CYS A 109 11.71 11.35 12.85
CA CYS A 109 12.44 11.01 11.62
C CYS A 109 11.79 11.62 10.38
N LEU A 110 12.63 12.09 9.44
CA LEU A 110 12.22 12.71 8.20
C LEU A 110 12.86 12.02 6.99
N VAL A 111 12.10 11.97 5.90
CA VAL A 111 12.62 11.63 4.57
C VAL A 111 13.48 12.79 4.09
N THR A 112 14.72 12.52 3.72
CA THR A 112 15.70 13.53 3.33
C THR A 112 15.48 13.99 1.90
N ALA A 113 16.09 15.11 1.50
CA ALA A 113 16.03 15.58 0.12
C ALA A 113 16.56 14.54 -0.88
N ASP A 114 17.63 13.84 -0.51
CA ASP A 114 18.25 12.81 -1.35
C ASP A 114 17.33 11.62 -1.58
N ASP A 115 16.59 11.20 -0.55
CA ASP A 115 15.60 10.12 -0.68
C ASP A 115 14.53 10.48 -1.72
N TYR A 116 14.03 11.73 -1.71
CA TYR A 116 13.05 12.18 -2.71
C TYR A 116 13.66 12.30 -4.11
N ARG A 117 14.88 12.87 -4.22
CA ARG A 117 15.58 13.00 -5.51
C ARG A 117 15.84 11.63 -6.13
N GLY A 118 16.25 10.64 -5.34
CA GLY A 118 16.43 9.27 -5.79
C GLY A 118 15.15 8.69 -6.40
N ILE A 119 14.00 8.90 -5.77
CA ILE A 119 12.72 8.47 -6.34
C ILE A 119 12.38 9.21 -7.64
N MET A 120 12.58 10.53 -7.69
CA MET A 120 12.33 11.31 -8.91
C MET A 120 13.22 10.85 -10.07
N MET A 121 14.50 10.63 -9.83
CA MET A 121 15.41 10.08 -10.84
C MET A 121 14.96 8.69 -11.30
N ASN A 122 14.54 7.83 -10.37
CA ASN A 122 13.98 6.52 -10.72
C ASN A 122 12.71 6.60 -11.57
N LEU A 123 11.94 7.69 -11.50
CA LEU A 123 10.76 7.94 -12.33
C LEU A 123 11.11 8.46 -13.74
N GLY A 124 12.39 8.73 -13.99
CA GLY A 124 12.91 9.24 -15.25
C GLY A 124 13.08 10.76 -15.30
N PHE A 125 13.01 11.45 -14.16
CA PHE A 125 13.41 12.86 -14.10
C PHE A 125 14.93 12.97 -14.15
N THR A 126 15.44 14.00 -14.82
CA THR A 126 16.87 14.32 -14.73
C THR A 126 17.21 14.85 -13.33
N GLU A 127 18.48 14.79 -12.95
CA GLU A 127 18.96 15.35 -11.68
C GLU A 127 18.58 16.83 -11.52
N ALA A 128 18.89 17.66 -12.52
CA ALA A 128 18.52 19.08 -12.54
C ALA A 128 17.00 19.31 -12.42
N THR A 129 16.18 18.45 -13.04
CA THR A 129 14.72 18.57 -12.90
C THR A 129 14.25 18.16 -11.50
N SER A 130 14.87 17.14 -10.92
CA SER A 130 14.55 16.64 -9.57
C SER A 130 14.91 17.68 -8.51
N GLU A 131 16.05 18.36 -8.65
CA GLU A 131 16.46 19.46 -7.77
C GLU A 131 15.48 20.63 -7.83
N ARG A 132 15.07 21.02 -9.03
CA ARG A 132 14.13 22.13 -9.22
C ARG A 132 12.73 21.82 -8.68
N LEU A 133 12.23 20.59 -8.88
CA LEU A 133 10.87 20.22 -8.46
C LEU A 133 10.77 19.87 -6.98
N TYR A 134 11.88 19.49 -6.34
CA TYR A 134 11.89 19.07 -4.95
C TYR A 134 11.23 20.09 -3.98
N PRO A 135 11.59 21.38 -3.98
CA PRO A 135 11.00 22.36 -3.07
C PRO A 135 9.50 22.50 -3.25
N GLU A 136 9.02 22.46 -4.50
CA GLU A 136 7.59 22.58 -4.83
C GLU A 136 6.80 21.38 -4.32
N LEU A 137 7.30 20.17 -4.60
CA LEU A 137 6.68 18.92 -4.12
C LEU A 137 6.62 18.88 -2.59
N MET A 138 7.68 19.34 -1.91
CA MET A 138 7.71 19.39 -0.45
C MET A 138 6.71 20.40 0.12
N ASN A 139 6.55 21.56 -0.52
CA ASN A 139 5.55 22.54 -0.12
C ASN A 139 4.13 21.99 -0.25
N ILE A 140 3.84 21.28 -1.35
CA ILE A 140 2.53 20.64 -1.55
C ILE A 140 2.32 19.50 -0.55
N SER A 141 3.33 18.64 -0.37
CA SER A 141 3.29 17.52 0.58
C SER A 141 3.03 17.98 2.01
N ARG A 142 3.70 19.05 2.47
CA ARG A 142 3.48 19.67 3.79
C ARG A 142 2.06 20.20 3.96
N LYS A 143 1.50 20.85 2.93
CA LYS A 143 0.12 21.35 2.95
C LYS A 143 -0.90 20.20 3.03
N LEU A 144 -0.63 19.10 2.35
CA LEU A 144 -1.51 17.91 2.33
C LEU A 144 -1.40 17.08 3.63
N ARG A 145 -0.22 17.04 4.26
CA ARG A 145 0.00 16.27 5.51
C ARG A 145 -0.80 16.81 6.70
N LYS A 146 -1.09 18.13 6.74
CA LYS A 146 -1.97 18.72 7.76
C LYS A 146 -3.42 18.17 7.72
N LYS A 147 -3.81 17.41 6.70
CA LYS A 147 -5.17 16.88 6.51
C LYS A 147 -5.33 15.37 6.75
N ARG A 148 -4.24 14.60 6.95
CA ARG A 148 -4.30 13.15 7.18
C ARG A 148 -3.59 12.82 8.47
N ASP A 149 -4.32 12.24 9.42
CA ASP A 149 -3.76 11.73 10.66
C ASP A 149 -2.69 10.68 10.39
N GLU A 150 -1.60 10.84 11.13
CA GLU A 150 -0.51 9.93 11.45
C GLU A 150 0.27 9.31 10.28
N GLY A 151 1.60 9.35 10.37
CA GLY A 151 2.55 8.96 9.32
C GLY A 151 2.57 7.47 8.93
N ILE A 152 1.52 6.72 9.27
CA ILE A 152 1.33 5.28 9.05
C ILE A 152 0.52 5.08 7.78
N ARG A 153 0.97 4.17 6.92
CA ARG A 153 0.30 3.83 5.66
C ARG A 153 0.26 2.33 5.47
N SER A 154 -0.71 1.86 4.70
CA SER A 154 -0.82 0.47 4.30
C SER A 154 -0.89 0.34 2.78
N ILE A 155 -0.39 -0.78 2.26
CA ILE A 155 -0.52 -1.15 0.85
C ILE A 155 -0.76 -2.66 0.74
N LEU A 156 -1.73 -3.05 -0.08
CA LEU A 156 -2.04 -4.44 -0.37
C LEU A 156 -0.86 -5.08 -1.11
N ILE A 157 -0.34 -6.20 -0.61
CA ILE A 157 0.78 -6.94 -1.20
C ILE A 157 0.35 -8.27 -1.81
N GLU A 158 -0.68 -8.92 -1.24
CA GLU A 158 -1.16 -10.24 -1.67
C GLU A 158 -2.65 -10.42 -1.35
N GLN A 159 -3.36 -11.17 -2.19
CA GLN A 159 -4.69 -11.70 -1.92
C GLN A 159 -4.58 -13.21 -1.88
N VAL A 160 -4.90 -13.81 -0.73
CA VAL A 160 -4.93 -15.26 -0.55
C VAL A 160 -6.39 -15.69 -0.70
N ILE A 161 -6.63 -16.53 -1.72
CA ILE A 161 -7.93 -17.17 -2.01
C ILE A 161 -7.92 -18.54 -1.34
#